data_AF-A0A9P4TKI8-F1
#
_entry.id   AF-A0A9P4TKI8-F1
#
_cell.length_a   1.000
_cell.length_b   1.000
_cell.length_c   1.000
_cell.angle_alpha   90.00
_cell.angle_beta   90.00
_cell.angle_gamma   90.00
#
_symmetry.space_group_name_H-M   'P 1'
#
loop_
_entity.id
_entity.type
_entity.pdbx_description
1 polymer ?
#
loop_
_entity_poly.entity_id
_entity_poly.type
_entity_poly.pdbx_seq_one_letter_code
_entity_poly.pdbx_strand_id
1 'polypeptide(L)'
;MATFSLLLFTAATLVQGSKYGENHVAVGSDSQIVEQRAFPAPNVTLYSPAFAPNASFAPGWTKGSEGATSQADLDAFLQSFAQKNAAWASYGNADFLSEEGNFFPYVHLASSSNSTSKVRVWIQGSVHGNEPAGDEATLALLGAMDADPSWAAGFLEKLDIIVLPRYNPDGNGYFQRTLATNFDPNRDHTKLARQQTRDIKQWFSQFSPHIAIDMHEYGARSRYAGNYSNAADGMYSAAKNLNIHPAVRKLSETVFAPAIGASMESKGLRGEPYMTASRSANPIRLDEAGTDAKIGRNAMGLTQSITFLFETRGIGIASQSFKRRTLAGLQMILGVLETARDQAETVYGTIEGAIEDLIASQEPIVVTDYTTYSNRTWTMVDTRNGDIVQIPVEFASTTPATPNRTVVRPEGYVIPRAWHDLAERLRVSGVEVETLLEGFQGNVEVYNITSSSLGRSYYEAVKPNLFTEHAWTGYISTRGDWRSVYHGIGGRNLRDVASAKMTNQTKIEGDAVVVDQVVRFRVVETLFNGDFVLQSNYFHTRDGMYTLRMLAEHRTGRLSTGSRNGINTPFGIIYGIEPGSWLWLWKAEWSTENTVT
;
A
#
# COMPACT_ATOMS: atom_id res chain seq x y z
N MET A 1 37.55 -34.03 -32.08
CA MET A 1 37.66 -33.61 -30.67
C MET A 1 37.98 -32.12 -30.64
N ALA A 2 36.97 -31.27 -30.47
CA ALA A 2 37.12 -29.84 -30.26
C ALA A 2 36.27 -29.50 -29.05
N THR A 3 36.94 -29.13 -27.97
CA THR A 3 36.40 -28.83 -26.64
C THR A 3 35.58 -27.55 -26.68
N PHE A 4 34.28 -27.65 -26.43
CA PHE A 4 33.39 -26.54 -26.12
C PHE A 4 33.66 -26.08 -24.67
N SER A 5 34.23 -24.88 -24.51
CA SER A 5 34.29 -24.21 -23.21
C SER A 5 32.94 -23.53 -22.94
N LEU A 6 32.10 -24.20 -22.17
CA LEU A 6 30.84 -23.65 -21.65
C LEU A 6 31.18 -22.70 -20.48
N LEU A 7 31.24 -21.40 -20.75
CA LEU A 7 31.29 -20.36 -19.72
C LEU A 7 29.91 -20.27 -19.05
N LEU A 8 29.73 -21.03 -17.97
CA LEU A 8 28.65 -20.87 -17.00
C LEU A 8 28.85 -19.54 -16.25
N PHE A 9 28.23 -18.47 -16.74
CA PHE A 9 27.94 -17.31 -15.90
C PHE A 9 26.83 -17.70 -14.92
N THR A 10 27.21 -18.22 -13.76
CA THR A 10 26.33 -18.25 -12.59
C THR A 10 26.21 -16.82 -12.07
N ALA A 11 25.26 -16.06 -12.62
CA ALA A 11 24.74 -14.88 -11.97
C ALA A 11 23.96 -15.35 -10.73
N ALA A 12 24.65 -15.50 -9.60
CA ALA A 12 24.00 -15.61 -8.31
C ALA A 12 23.36 -14.25 -8.00
N THR A 13 22.16 -14.01 -8.51
CA THR A 13 21.30 -12.95 -7.97
C THR A 13 20.93 -13.38 -6.56
N LEU A 14 21.61 -12.83 -5.55
CA LEU A 14 21.12 -12.83 -4.18
C LEU A 14 19.78 -12.08 -4.17
N VAL A 15 18.69 -12.83 -4.33
CA VAL A 15 17.34 -12.29 -4.12
C VAL A 15 17.18 -12.11 -2.62
N GLN A 16 17.53 -10.92 -2.11
CA GLN A 16 17.27 -10.60 -0.71
C GLN A 16 15.76 -10.70 -0.44
N GLY A 17 15.41 -11.40 0.65
CA GLY A 17 14.08 -11.39 1.26
C GLY A 17 13.55 -9.96 1.41
N SER A 18 12.23 -9.75 1.22
CA SER A 18 11.63 -8.51 1.74
C SER A 18 11.67 -8.64 3.25
N LYS A 19 12.14 -7.61 3.94
CA LYS A 19 12.22 -7.56 5.40
C LYS A 19 10.87 -7.16 5.98
N TYR A 20 10.68 -7.41 7.27
CA TYR A 20 9.67 -6.67 8.01
C TYR A 20 10.18 -5.23 8.19
N GLY A 21 9.48 -4.25 7.62
CA GLY A 21 9.94 -2.86 7.54
C GLY A 21 11.24 -2.65 6.73
N GLU A 22 11.67 -1.40 6.60
CA GLU A 22 12.99 -1.00 6.05
C GLU A 22 13.27 -1.45 4.60
N ASN A 23 12.23 -1.61 3.76
CA ASN A 23 12.36 -2.03 2.37
C ASN A 23 12.54 -0.85 1.41
N HIS A 24 13.53 -0.01 1.69
CA HIS A 24 13.78 1.24 0.96
C HIS A 24 14.11 1.02 -0.51
N VAL A 25 13.64 1.93 -1.36
CA VAL A 25 14.10 2.02 -2.75
C VAL A 25 15.43 2.75 -2.79
N ALA A 26 16.40 2.20 -3.52
CA ALA A 26 17.71 2.84 -3.68
C ALA A 26 17.60 4.24 -4.31
N VAL A 27 18.15 5.23 -3.63
CA VAL A 27 18.23 6.61 -4.12
C VAL A 27 19.23 6.71 -5.26
N GLY A 28 18.85 7.42 -6.31
CA GLY A 28 19.76 7.88 -7.34
C GLY A 28 19.17 9.09 -8.02
N SER A 29 19.60 10.25 -7.53
CA SER A 29 19.20 11.57 -7.99
C SER A 29 19.48 11.74 -9.48
N ASP A 30 18.69 12.61 -10.12
CA ASP A 30 19.02 13.07 -11.45
C ASP A 30 20.32 13.87 -11.45
N SER A 31 20.95 13.92 -12.63
CA SER A 31 22.08 14.82 -12.85
C SER A 31 21.66 16.27 -12.63
N GLN A 32 22.61 17.09 -12.19
CA GLN A 32 22.39 18.51 -11.97
C GLN A 32 21.82 19.22 -13.21
N ILE A 33 22.23 18.81 -14.41
CA ILE A 33 21.72 19.39 -15.66
C ILE A 33 20.23 19.08 -15.88
N VAL A 34 19.78 17.87 -15.56
CA VAL A 34 18.35 17.50 -15.64
C VAL A 34 17.56 18.25 -14.58
N GLU A 35 18.03 18.27 -13.33
CA GLU A 35 17.36 18.99 -12.25
C GLU A 35 17.22 20.48 -12.57
N GLN A 36 18.28 21.15 -13.00
CA GLN A 36 18.26 22.60 -13.23
C GLN A 36 17.50 23.00 -14.50
N ARG A 37 17.60 22.23 -15.59
CA ARG A 37 16.98 22.61 -16.87
C ARG A 37 15.55 22.12 -17.00
N ALA A 38 15.26 20.90 -16.56
CA ALA A 38 13.91 20.33 -16.67
C ALA A 38 13.05 20.61 -15.44
N PHE A 39 13.62 20.60 -14.24
CA PHE A 39 12.85 20.70 -12.98
C PHE A 39 13.36 21.79 -12.03
N PRO A 40 13.50 23.05 -12.50
CA PRO A 40 14.06 24.13 -11.69
C PRO A 40 13.23 24.36 -10.42
N ALA A 41 13.93 24.66 -9.33
CA ALA A 41 13.30 24.95 -8.04
C ALA A 41 12.30 26.11 -8.17
N PRO A 42 11.07 25.97 -7.66
CA PRO A 42 10.05 27.00 -7.82
C PRO A 42 10.30 28.17 -6.85
N ASN A 43 10.09 29.39 -7.34
CA ASN A 43 10.10 30.60 -6.53
C ASN A 43 8.71 30.85 -5.90
N VAL A 44 8.34 29.99 -4.95
CA VAL A 44 7.07 30.07 -4.21
C VAL A 44 7.31 29.91 -2.72
N THR A 45 6.38 30.40 -1.90
CA THR A 45 6.32 30.06 -0.47
C THR A 45 5.32 28.90 -0.31
N LEU A 46 5.73 27.86 0.41
CA LEU A 46 4.85 26.76 0.83
C LEU A 46 4.75 26.80 2.35
N TYR A 47 3.54 26.60 2.87
CA TYR A 47 3.24 26.67 4.29
C TYR A 47 2.99 25.26 4.83
N SER A 48 4.05 24.58 5.23
CA SER A 48 3.97 23.23 5.79
C SER A 48 5.20 22.95 6.66
N PRO A 49 5.20 21.89 7.49
CA PRO A 49 6.33 21.59 8.37
C PRO A 49 7.68 21.53 7.65
N ALA A 50 7.76 20.89 6.49
CA ALA A 50 9.03 20.78 5.75
C ALA A 50 9.53 22.09 5.12
N PHE A 51 8.68 23.13 5.04
CA PHE A 51 9.04 24.43 4.47
C PHE A 51 8.96 25.56 5.49
N ALA A 52 8.80 25.24 6.77
CA ALA A 52 8.89 26.20 7.86
C ALA A 52 10.31 26.78 7.96
N PRO A 53 10.49 28.03 8.43
CA PRO A 53 11.82 28.64 8.58
C PRO A 53 12.80 27.84 9.46
N ASN A 54 12.28 27.04 10.39
CA ASN A 54 13.02 26.20 11.31
C ASN A 54 12.91 24.70 10.98
N ALA A 55 12.52 24.34 9.75
CA ALA A 55 12.41 22.95 9.33
C ALA A 55 13.74 22.21 9.50
N SER A 56 13.69 21.03 10.09
CA SER A 56 14.83 20.14 10.26
C SER A 56 14.50 18.76 9.74
N PHE A 57 15.43 18.14 9.02
CA PHE A 57 15.21 16.85 8.40
C PHE A 57 16.05 15.77 9.08
N ALA A 58 15.46 14.60 9.23
CA ALA A 58 16.18 13.44 9.74
C ALA A 58 17.32 13.05 8.77
N PRO A 59 18.48 12.54 9.26
CA PRO A 59 19.63 12.24 8.40
C PRO A 59 19.32 11.29 7.24
N GLY A 60 18.34 10.40 7.42
CA GLY A 60 17.86 9.45 6.42
C GLY A 60 17.08 10.10 5.27
N TRP A 61 16.61 11.34 5.41
CA TRP A 61 15.82 12.01 4.37
C TRP A 61 16.54 12.06 3.02
N THR A 62 17.78 12.53 3.01
CA THR A 62 18.59 12.61 1.79
C THR A 62 19.01 11.24 1.25
N LYS A 63 19.05 10.22 2.12
CA LYS A 63 19.41 8.84 1.77
C LYS A 63 18.20 7.99 1.37
N GLY A 64 16.98 8.53 1.46
CA GLY A 64 15.74 7.82 1.18
C GLY A 64 15.52 6.64 2.12
N SER A 65 15.79 6.84 3.42
CA SER A 65 15.48 5.89 4.49
C SER A 65 14.52 6.45 5.53
N GLU A 66 14.18 7.74 5.45
CA GLU A 66 13.25 8.43 6.34
C GLU A 66 12.48 9.49 5.54
N GLY A 67 11.27 9.85 5.95
CA GLY A 67 10.48 10.92 5.34
C GLY A 67 10.96 12.33 5.71
N ALA A 68 10.48 13.35 4.99
CA ALA A 68 10.81 14.76 5.27
C ALA A 68 10.19 15.26 6.58
N THR A 69 8.95 14.87 6.85
CA THR A 69 8.16 15.32 8.00
C THR A 69 7.84 14.12 8.89
N SER A 70 8.28 14.17 10.15
CA SER A 70 8.03 13.09 11.10
C SER A 70 6.53 12.97 11.44
N GLN A 71 6.10 11.81 11.96
CA GLN A 71 4.73 11.64 12.47
C GLN A 71 4.41 12.68 13.55
N ALA A 72 5.36 12.98 14.44
CA ALA A 72 5.19 13.93 15.52
C ALA A 72 5.03 15.38 15.02
N ASP A 73 5.85 15.78 14.03
CA ASP A 73 5.76 17.14 13.46
C ASP A 73 4.46 17.33 12.67
N LEU A 74 4.04 16.29 11.93
CA LEU A 74 2.76 16.26 11.25
C LEU A 74 1.61 16.43 12.24
N ASP A 75 1.58 15.62 13.30
CA ASP A 75 0.53 15.66 14.31
C ASP A 75 0.46 17.01 15.03
N ALA A 76 1.62 17.54 15.45
CA ALA A 76 1.71 18.86 16.09
C ALA A 76 1.22 19.99 15.17
N PHE A 77 1.54 19.91 13.88
CA PHE A 77 1.04 20.86 12.89
C PHE A 77 -0.48 20.81 12.76
N LEU A 78 -1.08 19.62 12.65
CA LEU A 78 -2.53 19.47 12.53
C LEU A 78 -3.27 19.98 13.77
N GLN A 79 -2.77 19.66 14.97
CA GLN A 79 -3.33 20.15 16.22
C GLN A 79 -3.28 21.68 16.31
N SER A 80 -2.12 22.28 15.99
CA SER A 80 -1.95 23.73 16.02
C SER A 80 -2.85 24.43 14.99
N PHE A 81 -2.93 23.88 13.78
CA PHE A 81 -3.80 24.36 12.72
C PHE A 81 -5.27 24.37 13.16
N ALA A 82 -5.78 23.24 13.67
CA ALA A 82 -7.17 23.14 14.11
C ALA A 82 -7.47 24.03 15.31
N GLN A 83 -6.54 24.15 16.27
CA GLN A 83 -6.71 25.03 17.42
C GLN A 83 -6.84 26.51 17.01
N LYS A 84 -5.99 26.95 16.09
CA LYS A 84 -6.03 28.34 15.58
C LYS A 84 -7.29 28.61 14.75
N ASN A 85 -7.81 27.59 14.08
CA ASN A 85 -8.93 27.67 13.15
C ASN A 85 -10.20 26.96 13.65
N ALA A 86 -10.40 26.90 14.98
CA ALA A 86 -11.44 26.11 15.63
C ALA A 86 -12.88 26.47 15.22
N ALA A 87 -13.08 27.62 14.55
CA ALA A 87 -14.38 28.01 14.00
C ALA A 87 -14.80 27.17 12.79
N TRP A 88 -13.86 26.49 12.12
CA TRP A 88 -14.11 25.77 10.86
C TRP A 88 -13.20 24.57 10.60
N ALA A 89 -12.28 24.26 11.51
CA ALA A 89 -11.43 23.07 11.46
C ALA A 89 -11.48 22.31 12.78
N SER A 90 -11.60 20.99 12.70
CA SER A 90 -11.49 20.08 13.84
C SER A 90 -10.38 19.07 13.60
N TYR A 91 -9.55 18.86 14.62
CA TYR A 91 -8.56 17.79 14.64
C TYR A 91 -9.17 16.52 15.23
N GLY A 92 -8.82 15.37 14.67
CA GLY A 92 -9.19 14.07 15.21
C GLY A 92 -8.12 13.02 14.95
N ASN A 93 -8.21 11.91 15.69
CA ASN A 93 -7.54 10.66 15.34
C ASN A 93 -8.62 9.66 14.94
N ALA A 94 -8.34 8.83 13.94
CA ALA A 94 -9.24 7.72 13.63
C ALA A 94 -9.37 6.76 14.82
N ASP A 95 -10.51 6.11 14.96
CA ASP A 95 -10.82 5.17 16.06
C ASP A 95 -10.11 3.80 15.94
N PHE A 96 -9.08 3.72 15.08
CA PHE A 96 -8.30 2.53 14.80
C PHE A 96 -6.82 2.89 14.65
N LEU A 97 -5.96 1.86 14.72
CA LEU A 97 -4.51 2.00 14.64
C LEU A 97 -3.95 1.25 13.42
N SER A 98 -2.78 1.65 12.99
CA SER A 98 -2.00 0.93 11.97
C SER A 98 -1.50 -0.43 12.49
N GLU A 99 -0.82 -1.20 11.63
CA GLU A 99 -0.34 -2.54 11.99
C GLU A 99 0.68 -2.51 13.15
N GLU A 100 1.41 -1.41 13.32
CA GLU A 100 2.36 -1.20 14.43
C GLU A 100 1.83 -0.32 15.56
N GLY A 101 0.55 0.08 15.51
CA GLY A 101 -0.07 0.86 16.58
C GLY A 101 0.08 2.38 16.46
N ASN A 102 0.55 2.90 15.32
CA ASN A 102 0.55 4.34 15.05
C ASN A 102 -0.85 4.87 14.75
N PHE A 103 -1.15 6.08 15.22
CA PHE A 103 -2.40 6.79 15.02
C PHE A 103 -2.53 7.38 13.60
N PHE A 104 -3.77 7.64 13.19
CA PHE A 104 -4.13 8.34 11.95
C PHE A 104 -4.71 9.73 12.28
N PRO A 105 -3.86 10.74 12.51
CA PRO A 105 -4.34 12.09 12.72
C PRO A 105 -4.89 12.67 11.42
N TYR A 106 -6.01 13.36 11.52
CA TYR A 106 -6.71 13.99 10.40
C TYR A 106 -7.28 15.34 10.80
N VAL A 107 -7.66 16.12 9.80
CA VAL A 107 -8.41 17.36 10.01
C VAL A 107 -9.70 17.30 9.20
N HIS A 108 -10.81 17.64 9.83
CA HIS A 108 -12.10 17.84 9.19
C HIS A 108 -12.37 19.35 9.08
N LEU A 109 -12.55 19.82 7.85
CA LEU A 109 -12.79 21.21 7.51
C LEU A 109 -14.26 21.39 7.13
N ALA A 110 -15.00 22.04 8.01
CA ALA A 110 -16.42 22.30 7.81
C ALA A 110 -16.83 23.58 8.53
N SER A 111 -17.54 24.47 7.83
CA SER A 111 -18.21 25.59 8.49
C SER A 111 -19.53 25.13 9.11
N SER A 112 -19.93 25.75 10.23
CA SER A 112 -21.15 25.47 11.00
C SER A 112 -22.48 25.76 10.28
N SER A 113 -22.45 26.12 8.98
CA SER A 113 -23.64 26.35 8.19
C SER A 113 -24.38 25.03 7.91
N ASN A 114 -25.64 24.92 8.32
CA ASN A 114 -26.52 23.76 8.13
C ASN A 114 -26.99 23.54 6.66
N SER A 115 -26.13 23.79 5.66
CA SER A 115 -26.46 23.42 4.29
C SER A 115 -26.34 21.91 4.12
N THR A 116 -27.44 21.23 3.85
CA THR A 116 -27.51 19.77 3.66
C THR A 116 -26.95 19.30 2.30
N SER A 117 -26.44 20.22 1.47
CA SER A 117 -26.04 19.94 0.08
C SER A 117 -24.58 20.30 -0.23
N LYS A 118 -23.68 20.28 0.77
CA LYS A 118 -22.26 20.52 0.53
C LYS A 118 -21.60 19.36 -0.20
N VAL A 119 -20.65 19.68 -1.07
CA VAL A 119 -19.81 18.68 -1.73
C VAL A 119 -18.78 18.17 -0.72
N ARG A 120 -19.01 16.94 -0.25
CA ARG A 120 -18.06 16.13 0.53
C ARG A 120 -16.82 15.75 -0.28
N VAL A 121 -15.64 16.07 0.25
CA VAL A 121 -14.34 15.81 -0.38
C VAL A 121 -13.44 15.04 0.59
N TRP A 122 -12.87 13.94 0.11
CA TRP A 122 -11.86 13.17 0.82
C TRP A 122 -10.48 13.40 0.20
N ILE A 123 -9.48 13.76 1.00
CA ILE A 123 -8.10 13.93 0.54
C ILE A 123 -7.22 13.00 1.36
N GLN A 124 -6.47 12.12 0.69
CA GLN A 124 -5.50 11.25 1.32
C GLN A 124 -4.11 11.33 0.68
N GLY A 125 -3.08 11.23 1.51
CA GLY A 125 -1.69 11.11 1.06
C GLY A 125 -0.94 9.96 1.71
N SER A 126 0.26 9.70 1.20
CA SER A 126 1.18 8.68 1.74
C SER A 126 0.48 7.32 1.93
N VAL A 127 -0.29 6.89 0.92
CA VAL A 127 -0.80 5.51 0.82
C VAL A 127 0.38 4.56 0.68
N HIS A 128 1.36 4.94 -0.13
CA HIS A 128 2.70 4.39 -0.05
C HIS A 128 3.58 5.31 0.79
N GLY A 129 4.29 4.74 1.75
CA GLY A 129 5.07 5.51 2.71
C GLY A 129 6.31 6.20 2.13
N ASN A 130 6.85 5.68 1.02
CA ASN A 130 8.01 6.24 0.32
C ASN A 130 7.66 7.36 -0.69
N GLU A 131 6.46 7.94 -0.58
CA GLU A 131 5.92 8.95 -1.50
C GLU A 131 5.57 10.27 -0.74
N PRO A 132 6.54 10.88 -0.03
CA PRO A 132 6.33 11.96 0.95
C PRO A 132 5.94 13.33 0.36
N ALA A 133 5.95 13.53 -0.97
CA ALA A 133 5.42 14.79 -1.48
C ALA A 133 3.89 14.86 -1.40
N GLY A 134 3.23 13.69 -1.37
CA GLY A 134 1.77 13.57 -1.30
C GLY A 134 1.21 14.03 0.04
N ASP A 135 1.75 13.55 1.17
CA ASP A 135 1.32 14.01 2.50
C ASP A 135 1.70 15.47 2.72
N GLU A 136 2.91 15.89 2.36
CA GLU A 136 3.35 17.28 2.52
C GLU A 136 2.49 18.27 1.69
N ALA A 137 1.98 17.87 0.52
CA ALA A 137 1.09 18.71 -0.28
C ALA A 137 -0.26 18.96 0.43
N THR A 138 -0.77 17.98 1.17
CA THR A 138 -1.98 18.15 2.00
C THR A 138 -1.71 19.11 3.17
N LEU A 139 -0.52 19.05 3.77
CA LEU A 139 -0.12 19.99 4.82
C LEU A 139 0.05 21.41 4.28
N ALA A 140 0.61 21.53 3.06
CA ALA A 140 0.75 22.81 2.36
C ALA A 140 -0.60 23.45 2.01
N LEU A 141 -1.63 22.65 1.71
CA LEU A 141 -3.01 23.14 1.56
C LEU A 141 -3.50 23.76 2.87
N LEU A 142 -3.38 23.03 3.99
CA LEU A 142 -3.84 23.51 5.29
C LEU A 142 -3.11 24.79 5.69
N GLY A 143 -1.79 24.85 5.53
CA GLY A 143 -1.04 26.07 5.85
C GLY A 143 -1.40 27.25 4.93
N ALA A 144 -1.73 27.01 3.66
CA ALA A 144 -2.23 28.06 2.78
C ALA A 144 -3.62 28.58 3.25
N MET A 145 -4.51 27.68 3.69
CA MET A 145 -5.81 28.06 4.26
C MET A 145 -5.68 28.84 5.57
N ASP A 146 -4.71 28.48 6.42
CA ASP A 146 -4.40 29.24 7.65
C ASP A 146 -3.81 30.63 7.37
N ALA A 147 -3.02 30.75 6.30
CA ALA A 147 -2.42 32.01 5.89
C ALA A 147 -3.44 32.98 5.27
N ASP A 148 -4.49 32.46 4.62
CA ASP A 148 -5.59 33.25 4.06
C ASP A 148 -6.97 32.65 4.42
N PRO A 149 -7.49 32.95 5.64
CA PRO A 149 -8.79 32.44 6.09
C PRO A 149 -9.97 32.92 5.23
N SER A 150 -9.87 34.05 4.54
CA SER A 150 -10.93 34.55 3.65
C SER A 150 -11.01 33.71 2.37
N TRP A 151 -9.85 33.35 1.81
CA TRP A 151 -9.79 32.38 0.72
C TRP A 151 -10.28 31.00 1.15
N ALA A 152 -9.88 30.53 2.35
CA ALA A 152 -10.36 29.27 2.91
C ALA A 152 -11.90 29.24 3.07
N ALA A 153 -12.50 30.31 3.58
CA ALA A 153 -13.94 30.43 3.76
C ALA A 153 -14.72 30.19 2.45
N GLY A 154 -14.20 30.65 1.31
CA GLY A 154 -14.83 30.43 0.01
C GLY A 154 -14.98 28.95 -0.37
N PHE A 155 -14.06 28.08 0.03
CA PHE A 155 -14.23 26.63 -0.12
C PHE A 155 -15.27 26.10 0.85
N LEU A 156 -15.21 26.51 2.11
CA LEU A 156 -16.00 25.94 3.20
C LEU A 156 -17.49 26.34 3.14
N GLU A 157 -17.84 27.36 2.36
CA GLU A 157 -19.22 27.65 1.98
C GLU A 157 -19.86 26.53 1.16
N LYS A 158 -19.08 25.82 0.34
CA LYS A 158 -19.55 24.84 -0.64
C LYS A 158 -19.11 23.41 -0.34
N LEU A 159 -17.99 23.24 0.36
CA LEU A 159 -17.30 21.98 0.55
C LEU A 159 -17.29 21.56 2.03
N ASP A 160 -17.29 20.25 2.23
CA ASP A 160 -17.05 19.57 3.51
C ASP A 160 -15.86 18.62 3.28
N ILE A 161 -14.73 18.84 3.95
CA ILE A 161 -13.45 18.23 3.55
C ILE A 161 -12.84 17.43 4.69
N ILE A 162 -12.57 16.15 4.47
CA ILE A 162 -11.66 15.36 5.32
C ILE A 162 -10.28 15.34 4.67
N VAL A 163 -9.26 15.75 5.43
CA VAL A 163 -7.86 15.64 5.06
C VAL A 163 -7.20 14.60 5.96
N LEU A 164 -6.83 13.46 5.37
CA LEU A 164 -6.01 12.40 5.98
C LEU A 164 -4.61 12.45 5.35
N PRO A 165 -3.66 13.21 5.93
CA PRO A 165 -2.35 13.39 5.28
C PRO A 165 -1.62 12.06 5.06
N ARG A 166 -1.75 11.10 5.97
CA ARG A 166 -0.94 9.87 5.98
C ARG A 166 -1.78 8.61 6.19
N TYR A 167 -2.02 7.89 5.10
CA TYR A 167 -2.72 6.60 5.07
C TYR A 167 -1.84 5.44 5.56
N ASN A 168 -0.52 5.50 5.40
CA ASN A 168 0.41 4.43 5.77
C ASN A 168 1.52 4.95 6.70
N PRO A 169 1.23 5.20 7.99
CA PRO A 169 2.21 5.75 8.93
C PRO A 169 3.42 4.83 9.12
N ASP A 170 3.22 3.50 9.18
CA ASP A 170 4.31 2.53 9.36
C ASP A 170 5.23 2.52 8.14
N GLY A 171 4.65 2.41 6.94
CA GLY A 171 5.41 2.46 5.70
C GLY A 171 6.15 3.78 5.53
N ASN A 172 5.59 4.90 6.01
CA ASN A 172 6.24 6.20 5.95
C ASN A 172 7.43 6.29 6.92
N GLY A 173 7.26 5.77 8.14
CA GLY A 173 8.35 5.65 9.11
C GLY A 173 9.52 4.83 8.56
N TYR A 174 9.20 3.77 7.82
CA TYR A 174 10.17 2.92 7.12
C TYR A 174 10.49 3.38 5.70
N PHE A 175 10.10 4.58 5.27
CA PHE A 175 10.29 5.08 3.91
C PHE A 175 10.13 4.04 2.79
N GLN A 176 9.09 3.20 2.90
CA GLN A 176 8.83 2.07 2.03
C GLN A 176 7.42 2.15 1.43
N ARG A 177 7.24 1.44 0.33
CA ARG A 177 5.97 1.45 -0.41
C ARG A 177 4.81 0.83 0.37
N THR A 178 5.08 -0.31 0.99
CA THR A 178 4.08 -1.19 1.57
C THR A 178 3.79 -0.87 3.03
N LEU A 179 2.73 -1.45 3.59
CA LEU A 179 2.58 -1.56 5.06
C LEU A 179 3.80 -2.27 5.67
N ALA A 180 3.99 -2.20 6.99
CA ALA A 180 5.09 -2.88 7.69
C ALA A 180 5.22 -4.36 7.30
N THR A 181 4.09 -5.02 7.04
CA THR A 181 3.99 -6.43 6.64
C THR A 181 4.19 -6.73 5.13
N ASN A 182 4.61 -5.75 4.32
CA ASN A 182 4.83 -5.88 2.87
C ASN A 182 3.57 -6.06 1.99
N PHE A 183 2.38 -5.81 2.55
CA PHE A 183 1.17 -5.66 1.73
C PHE A 183 1.14 -4.28 1.08
N ASP A 184 0.83 -4.22 -0.22
CA ASP A 184 0.62 -2.96 -0.92
C ASP A 184 -0.82 -2.49 -0.66
N PRO A 185 -1.03 -1.43 0.15
CA PRO A 185 -2.37 -1.00 0.50
C PRO A 185 -3.16 -0.52 -0.73
N ASN A 186 -2.49 0.04 -1.74
CA ASN A 186 -3.11 0.47 -2.99
C ASN A 186 -3.35 -0.69 -3.97
N ARG A 187 -3.30 -1.94 -3.50
CA ARG A 187 -3.72 -3.14 -4.25
C ARG A 187 -4.74 -3.97 -3.49
N ASP A 188 -5.05 -3.58 -2.25
CA ASP A 188 -5.86 -4.33 -1.31
C ASP A 188 -7.33 -3.88 -1.24
N HIS A 189 -7.85 -3.21 -2.27
CA HIS A 189 -9.23 -2.68 -2.23
C HIS A 189 -10.32 -3.63 -2.70
N THR A 190 -9.97 -4.75 -3.35
CA THR A 190 -10.91 -5.85 -3.65
C THR A 190 -10.75 -7.00 -2.67
N LYS A 191 -9.50 -7.35 -2.36
CA LYS A 191 -9.20 -8.41 -1.40
C LYS A 191 -9.54 -7.96 0.01
N LEU A 192 -9.25 -6.70 0.36
CA LEU A 192 -9.41 -6.17 1.70
C LEU A 192 -8.83 -7.14 2.73
N ALA A 193 -7.59 -7.59 2.51
CA ALA A 193 -6.90 -8.59 3.29
C ALA A 193 -6.41 -8.03 4.62
N ARG A 194 -6.03 -6.75 4.66
CA ARG A 194 -5.46 -6.10 5.85
C ARG A 194 -6.53 -5.32 6.62
N GLN A 195 -6.44 -5.36 7.95
CA GLN A 195 -7.44 -4.71 8.81
C GLN A 195 -7.40 -3.18 8.62
N GLN A 196 -6.21 -2.58 8.59
CA GLN A 196 -6.05 -1.15 8.30
C GLN A 196 -6.75 -0.72 7.00
N THR A 197 -6.61 -1.48 5.90
CA THR A 197 -7.33 -1.16 4.65
C THR A 197 -8.84 -1.28 4.81
N ARG A 198 -9.33 -2.26 5.59
CA ARG A 198 -10.76 -2.40 5.89
C ARG A 198 -11.29 -1.21 6.69
N ASP A 199 -10.57 -0.81 7.74
CA ASP A 199 -10.98 0.29 8.62
C ASP A 199 -11.03 1.63 7.87
N ILE A 200 -10.00 1.93 7.06
CA ILE A 200 -9.99 3.16 6.25
C ILE A 200 -11.08 3.11 5.17
N LYS A 201 -11.29 1.96 4.52
CA LYS A 201 -12.38 1.81 3.53
C LYS A 201 -13.75 1.99 4.17
N GLN A 202 -13.96 1.47 5.38
CA GLN A 202 -15.21 1.66 6.12
C GLN A 202 -15.44 3.13 6.45
N TRP A 203 -14.41 3.83 6.94
CA TRP A 203 -14.50 5.27 7.23
C TRP A 203 -14.78 6.10 5.97
N PHE A 204 -14.07 5.81 4.87
CA PHE A 204 -14.33 6.43 3.57
C PHE A 204 -15.79 6.22 3.13
N SER A 205 -16.30 4.98 3.20
CA SER A 205 -17.67 4.65 2.81
C SER A 205 -18.72 5.34 3.70
N GLN A 206 -18.45 5.46 5.01
CA GLN A 206 -19.33 6.17 5.96
C GLN A 206 -19.40 7.68 5.68
N PHE A 207 -18.27 8.30 5.33
CA PHE A 207 -18.25 9.70 4.92
C PHE A 207 -18.96 9.91 3.58
N SER A 208 -18.92 8.91 2.69
CA SER A 208 -19.55 8.90 1.37
C SER A 208 -19.19 10.15 0.53
N PRO A 209 -17.90 10.33 0.20
CA PRO A 209 -17.44 11.53 -0.49
C PRO A 209 -17.89 11.58 -1.95
N HIS A 210 -18.32 12.76 -2.40
CA HIS A 210 -18.58 13.00 -3.83
C HIS A 210 -17.28 13.11 -4.63
N ILE A 211 -16.19 13.55 -3.98
CA ILE A 211 -14.87 13.67 -4.59
C ILE A 211 -13.81 13.02 -3.69
N ALA A 212 -12.90 12.26 -4.26
CA ALA A 212 -11.75 11.69 -3.57
C ALA A 212 -10.42 12.02 -4.29
N ILE A 213 -9.42 12.45 -3.53
CA ILE A 213 -8.08 12.76 -4.01
C ILE A 213 -7.09 11.80 -3.36
N ASP A 214 -6.31 11.10 -4.19
CA ASP A 214 -5.34 10.10 -3.78
C ASP A 214 -3.93 10.52 -4.22
N MET A 215 -3.10 10.96 -3.27
CA MET A 215 -1.77 11.54 -3.53
C MET A 215 -0.66 10.49 -3.47
N HIS A 216 0.06 10.33 -4.58
CA HIS A 216 1.15 9.38 -4.82
C HIS A 216 2.36 10.07 -5.46
N GLU A 217 3.44 9.31 -5.64
CA GLU A 217 4.60 9.70 -6.44
C GLU A 217 5.02 8.61 -7.42
N TYR A 218 5.44 8.99 -8.64
CA TYR A 218 5.93 8.05 -9.64
C TYR A 218 7.47 7.96 -9.66
N GLY A 219 7.98 6.89 -10.28
CA GLY A 219 9.41 6.64 -10.46
C GLY A 219 10.12 7.66 -11.35
N ALA A 220 10.76 8.66 -10.75
CA ALA A 220 11.59 9.68 -11.41
C ALA A 220 12.75 9.09 -12.24
N ARG A 221 13.24 7.92 -11.82
CA ARG A 221 14.37 7.20 -12.45
C ARG A 221 13.96 6.33 -13.64
N SER A 222 12.67 6.25 -13.98
CA SER A 222 12.23 5.48 -15.15
C SER A 222 12.89 6.02 -16.41
N ARG A 223 13.38 5.11 -17.26
CA ARG A 223 14.02 5.44 -18.54
C ARG A 223 13.24 4.78 -19.68
N TYR A 224 12.99 5.55 -20.72
CA TYR A 224 12.28 5.17 -21.95
C TYR A 224 13.22 5.38 -23.13
N ALA A 225 13.28 4.41 -24.05
CA ALA A 225 14.24 4.37 -25.16
C ALA A 225 15.69 4.78 -24.77
N GLY A 226 16.15 4.27 -23.62
CA GLY A 226 17.51 4.45 -23.11
C GLY A 226 17.77 5.78 -22.40
N ASN A 227 17.44 6.90 -23.04
CA ASN A 227 17.90 8.23 -22.60
C ASN A 227 16.79 9.21 -22.21
N TYR A 228 15.52 8.80 -22.26
CA TYR A 228 14.40 9.69 -21.96
C TYR A 228 13.77 9.36 -20.60
N SER A 229 13.34 10.38 -19.86
CA SER A 229 12.50 10.22 -18.67
C SER A 229 11.23 11.05 -18.81
N ASN A 230 10.19 10.72 -18.06
CA ASN A 230 8.95 11.51 -18.07
C ASN A 230 9.24 12.96 -17.63
N ALA A 231 8.66 13.94 -18.34
CA ALA A 231 8.83 15.37 -18.07
C ALA A 231 7.76 15.95 -17.14
N ALA A 232 6.69 15.21 -16.87
CA ALA A 232 5.58 15.68 -16.02
C ALA A 232 6.07 16.00 -14.60
N ASP A 233 5.70 17.16 -14.08
CA ASP A 233 5.87 17.49 -12.66
C ASP A 233 4.88 16.72 -11.78
N GLY A 234 3.67 16.53 -12.33
CA GLY A 234 2.61 15.72 -11.78
C GLY A 234 1.85 15.04 -12.91
N MET A 235 1.53 13.78 -12.72
CA MET A 235 0.59 13.04 -13.54
C MET A 235 -0.73 12.89 -12.81
N TYR A 236 -1.84 12.89 -13.55
CA TYR A 236 -3.15 12.71 -12.97
C TYR A 236 -4.04 11.77 -13.79
N SER A 237 -4.91 11.03 -13.11
CA SER A 237 -5.91 10.20 -13.76
C SER A 237 -7.17 10.15 -12.92
N ALA A 238 -8.31 10.36 -13.56
CA ALA A 238 -9.59 10.02 -12.96
C ALA A 238 -9.79 8.50 -12.90
N ALA A 239 -10.76 8.05 -12.08
CA ALA A 239 -11.18 6.66 -12.04
C ALA A 239 -11.77 6.23 -13.40
N LYS A 240 -11.31 5.09 -13.93
CA LYS A 240 -11.56 4.65 -15.31
C LYS A 240 -12.49 3.45 -15.43
N ASN A 241 -12.86 2.82 -14.31
CA ASN A 241 -13.67 1.60 -14.32
C ASN A 241 -15.04 1.86 -14.99
N LEU A 242 -15.44 0.98 -15.91
CA LEU A 242 -16.65 1.17 -16.71
C LEU A 242 -17.96 1.02 -15.91
N ASN A 243 -17.92 0.47 -14.70
CA ASN A 243 -19.07 0.42 -13.79
C ASN A 243 -19.26 1.72 -12.99
N ILE A 244 -18.43 2.73 -13.22
CA ILE A 244 -18.66 4.10 -12.75
C ILE A 244 -19.61 4.77 -13.75
N HIS A 245 -20.63 5.44 -13.22
CA HIS A 245 -21.69 6.06 -14.01
C HIS A 245 -21.10 6.98 -15.09
N PRO A 246 -21.60 6.92 -16.35
CA PRO A 246 -21.03 7.69 -17.45
C PRO A 246 -21.00 9.20 -17.19
N ALA A 247 -21.98 9.75 -16.47
CA ALA A 247 -22.01 11.17 -16.11
C ALA A 247 -20.86 11.55 -15.17
N VAL A 248 -20.55 10.70 -14.17
CA VAL A 248 -19.43 10.90 -13.25
C VAL A 248 -18.11 10.88 -14.01
N ARG A 249 -17.89 9.84 -14.85
CA ARG A 249 -16.69 9.73 -15.69
C ARG A 249 -16.54 10.93 -16.63
N LYS A 250 -17.62 11.34 -17.30
CA LYS A 250 -17.61 12.51 -18.18
C LYS A 250 -17.25 13.79 -17.42
N LEU A 251 -17.83 14.01 -16.26
CA LEU A 251 -17.53 15.18 -15.43
C LEU A 251 -16.05 15.18 -15.00
N SER A 252 -15.52 14.02 -14.60
CA SER A 252 -14.11 13.88 -14.25
C SER A 252 -13.16 14.23 -15.40
N GLU A 253 -13.42 13.73 -16.61
CA GLU A 253 -12.51 13.89 -17.75
C GLU A 253 -12.65 15.23 -18.48
N THR A 254 -13.86 15.80 -18.52
CA THR A 254 -14.13 17.00 -19.33
C THR A 254 -14.10 18.30 -18.55
N VAL A 255 -14.24 18.25 -17.22
CA VAL A 255 -14.24 19.43 -16.36
C VAL A 255 -13.03 19.41 -15.43
N PHE A 256 -12.87 18.36 -14.63
CA PHE A 256 -11.83 18.34 -13.61
C PHE A 256 -10.43 18.12 -14.17
N ALA A 257 -10.22 17.13 -15.06
CA ALA A 257 -8.90 16.85 -15.62
C ALA A 257 -8.27 18.06 -16.36
N PRO A 258 -9.00 18.84 -17.19
CA PRO A 258 -8.48 20.09 -17.75
C PRO A 258 -8.19 21.16 -16.70
N ALA A 259 -9.03 21.31 -15.67
CA ALA A 259 -8.83 22.30 -14.62
C ALA A 259 -7.60 22.00 -13.75
N ILE A 260 -7.32 20.72 -13.48
CA ILE A 260 -6.08 20.26 -12.83
C ILE A 260 -4.86 20.66 -13.65
N GLY A 261 -4.87 20.37 -14.96
CA GLY A 261 -3.80 20.77 -15.87
C GLY A 261 -3.59 22.30 -15.88
N ALA A 262 -4.66 23.07 -16.00
CA ALA A 262 -4.61 24.54 -15.99
C ALA A 262 -4.07 25.10 -14.66
N SER A 263 -4.44 24.51 -13.52
CA SER A 263 -3.91 24.91 -12.20
C SER A 263 -2.40 24.70 -12.14
N MET A 264 -1.91 23.55 -12.61
CA MET A 264 -0.46 23.27 -12.69
C MET A 264 0.27 24.24 -13.62
N GLU A 265 -0.26 24.47 -14.83
CA GLU A 265 0.31 25.39 -15.82
C GLU A 265 0.42 26.82 -15.27
N SER A 266 -0.54 27.25 -14.44
CA SER A 266 -0.53 28.57 -13.78
C SER A 266 0.71 28.82 -12.91
N LYS A 267 1.39 27.75 -12.48
CA LYS A 267 2.65 27.80 -11.70
C LYS A 267 3.88 27.34 -12.50
N GLY A 268 3.77 27.22 -13.83
CA GLY A 268 4.87 26.78 -14.69
C GLY A 268 5.23 25.30 -14.46
N LEU A 269 4.25 24.49 -14.09
CA LEU A 269 4.39 23.05 -13.91
C LEU A 269 3.76 22.31 -15.09
N ARG A 270 4.33 21.16 -15.44
CA ARG A 270 3.81 20.30 -16.51
C ARG A 270 2.91 19.22 -15.92
N GLY A 271 1.62 19.29 -16.22
CA GLY A 271 0.64 18.24 -15.95
C GLY A 271 0.49 17.32 -17.17
N GLU A 272 0.37 16.01 -16.94
CA GLU A 272 0.10 15.02 -18.00
C GLU A 272 -0.86 13.93 -17.51
N PRO A 273 -1.61 13.24 -18.38
CA PRO A 273 -2.33 12.04 -18.00
C PRO A 273 -1.40 10.97 -17.43
N TYR A 274 -1.85 10.26 -16.39
CA TYR A 274 -1.06 9.16 -15.83
C TYR A 274 -0.82 8.06 -16.85
N MET A 275 0.44 7.66 -16.96
CA MET A 275 0.86 6.57 -17.82
C MET A 275 1.85 5.65 -17.11
N THR A 276 1.85 4.40 -17.56
CA THR A 276 2.91 3.43 -17.32
C THR A 276 3.52 3.04 -18.66
N ALA A 277 4.66 2.34 -18.67
CA ALA A 277 5.24 1.88 -19.92
C ALA A 277 5.79 0.46 -19.82
N SER A 278 5.76 -0.23 -20.96
CA SER A 278 6.63 -1.37 -21.20
C SER A 278 8.05 -0.86 -21.48
N ARG A 279 9.00 -1.16 -20.61
CA ARG A 279 10.38 -0.63 -20.61
C ARG A 279 11.21 -0.94 -21.87
N SER A 280 10.72 -1.78 -22.78
CA SER A 280 11.51 -2.40 -23.85
C SER A 280 10.89 -2.32 -25.25
N ALA A 281 9.79 -1.58 -25.44
CA ALA A 281 9.15 -1.46 -26.75
C ALA A 281 9.84 -0.41 -27.66
N ASN A 282 9.92 -0.72 -28.95
CA ASN A 282 10.27 0.22 -30.02
C ASN A 282 9.17 0.15 -31.11
N PRO A 283 8.33 1.18 -31.30
CA PRO A 283 8.32 2.47 -30.59
C PRO A 283 7.95 2.32 -29.11
N ILE A 284 8.17 3.37 -28.30
CA ILE A 284 7.80 3.37 -26.88
C ILE A 284 6.29 3.14 -26.76
N ARG A 285 5.90 2.15 -25.95
CA ARG A 285 4.51 1.86 -25.62
C ARG A 285 4.18 2.37 -24.23
N LEU A 286 3.19 3.24 -24.17
CA LEU A 286 2.66 3.81 -22.96
C LEU A 286 1.22 3.33 -22.77
N ASP A 287 0.88 2.98 -21.55
CA ASP A 287 -0.46 2.56 -21.16
C ASP A 287 -1.02 3.59 -20.20
N GLU A 288 -2.17 4.18 -20.54
CA GLU A 288 -2.93 5.00 -19.60
C GLU A 288 -3.31 4.17 -18.36
N ALA A 289 -3.62 4.85 -17.27
CA ALA A 289 -4.04 4.24 -16.03
C ALA A 289 -5.16 3.18 -16.23
N GLY A 290 -4.93 1.95 -15.76
CA GLY A 290 -5.85 0.81 -15.95
C GLY A 290 -7.18 0.92 -15.19
N THR A 291 -8.13 0.03 -15.50
CA THR A 291 -9.52 0.05 -14.99
C THR A 291 -9.78 -0.85 -13.77
N ASP A 292 -8.75 -1.56 -13.29
CA ASP A 292 -8.85 -2.59 -12.26
C ASP A 292 -9.47 -2.08 -10.95
N ALA A 293 -10.39 -2.83 -10.35
CA ALA A 293 -11.08 -2.47 -9.10
C ALA A 293 -10.21 -2.63 -7.85
N LYS A 294 -9.06 -3.32 -7.94
CA LYS A 294 -8.19 -3.56 -6.77
C LYS A 294 -7.35 -2.36 -6.33
N ILE A 295 -7.23 -1.35 -7.21
CA ILE A 295 -6.49 -0.11 -6.96
C ILE A 295 -7.41 0.96 -6.38
N GLY A 296 -6.90 1.73 -5.41
CA GLY A 296 -7.67 2.68 -4.59
C GLY A 296 -8.49 3.64 -5.41
N ARG A 297 -7.89 4.29 -6.42
CA ARG A 297 -8.59 5.21 -7.31
C ARG A 297 -9.89 4.64 -7.90
N ASN A 298 -9.85 3.43 -8.46
CA ASN A 298 -11.04 2.85 -9.06
C ASN A 298 -11.98 2.27 -8.00
N ALA A 299 -11.46 1.72 -6.89
CA ALA A 299 -12.28 1.21 -5.80
C ALA A 299 -13.07 2.29 -5.07
N MET A 300 -12.50 3.49 -4.95
CA MET A 300 -13.19 4.69 -4.49
C MET A 300 -14.16 5.19 -5.57
N GLY A 301 -13.73 5.27 -6.83
CA GLY A 301 -14.62 5.67 -7.92
C GLY A 301 -15.86 4.78 -8.10
N LEU A 302 -15.77 3.49 -7.77
CA LEU A 302 -16.90 2.54 -7.79
C LEU A 302 -18.01 2.88 -6.78
N THR A 303 -17.76 3.72 -5.78
CA THR A 303 -18.81 4.32 -4.94
C THR A 303 -19.50 5.51 -5.62
N GLN A 304 -19.30 5.66 -6.93
CA GLN A 304 -19.76 6.78 -7.77
C GLN A 304 -19.11 8.14 -7.44
N SER A 305 -17.99 8.12 -6.72
CA SER A 305 -17.19 9.32 -6.40
C SER A 305 -16.33 9.76 -7.59
N ILE A 306 -16.18 11.07 -7.80
CA ILE A 306 -15.14 11.62 -8.67
C ILE A 306 -13.80 11.37 -7.98
N THR A 307 -13.02 10.41 -8.46
CA THR A 307 -11.74 10.07 -7.81
C THR A 307 -10.56 10.35 -8.72
N PHE A 308 -9.53 11.02 -8.19
CA PHE A 308 -8.27 11.26 -8.87
C PHE A 308 -7.10 10.57 -8.17
N LEU A 309 -6.29 9.86 -8.98
CA LEU A 309 -4.91 9.51 -8.64
C LEU A 309 -4.02 10.66 -9.09
N PHE A 310 -3.20 11.16 -8.18
CA PHE A 310 -2.16 12.16 -8.45
C PHE A 310 -0.79 11.59 -8.17
N GLU A 311 0.16 11.83 -9.07
CA GLU A 311 1.45 11.16 -9.08
C GLU A 311 2.53 12.21 -9.34
N THR A 312 3.17 12.73 -8.30
CA THR A 312 4.30 13.67 -8.45
C THR A 312 5.63 12.94 -8.64
N ARG A 313 6.65 13.60 -9.17
CA ARG A 313 7.89 12.95 -9.61
C ARG A 313 8.87 12.62 -8.47
N GLY A 314 8.62 11.62 -7.61
CA GLY A 314 9.40 11.45 -6.37
C GLY A 314 10.13 10.15 -6.08
N ILE A 315 9.65 9.01 -6.59
CA ILE A 315 10.23 7.73 -6.18
C ILE A 315 11.66 7.61 -6.68
N GLY A 316 12.57 7.33 -5.73
CA GLY A 316 13.99 7.06 -5.99
C GLY A 316 14.89 8.29 -6.02
N ILE A 317 14.38 9.50 -5.72
CA ILE A 317 15.17 10.74 -5.68
C ILE A 317 15.16 11.45 -4.30
N ALA A 318 14.57 10.83 -3.28
CA ALA A 318 14.66 11.24 -1.88
C ALA A 318 14.35 12.73 -1.67
N SER A 319 15.31 13.57 -1.30
CA SER A 319 15.11 15.01 -1.04
C SER A 319 15.14 15.89 -2.30
N GLN A 320 15.57 15.37 -3.45
CA GLN A 320 15.71 16.16 -4.68
C GLN A 320 14.35 16.71 -5.13
N SER A 321 14.36 17.97 -5.58
CA SER A 321 13.17 18.69 -6.08
C SER A 321 11.94 18.68 -5.15
N PHE A 322 12.10 18.42 -3.84
CA PHE A 322 10.96 18.23 -2.92
C PHE A 322 9.97 19.39 -2.94
N LYS A 323 10.46 20.63 -2.89
CA LYS A 323 9.62 21.84 -3.01
C LYS A 323 8.80 21.90 -4.31
N ARG A 324 9.36 21.45 -5.43
CA ARG A 324 8.67 21.40 -6.73
C ARG A 324 7.59 20.31 -6.74
N ARG A 325 7.89 19.16 -6.14
CA ARG A 325 6.94 18.03 -6.00
C ARG A 325 5.76 18.39 -5.10
N THR A 326 6.02 18.99 -3.94
CA THR A 326 4.95 19.46 -3.05
C THR A 326 4.11 20.54 -3.73
N LEU A 327 4.72 21.49 -4.45
CA LEU A 327 3.96 22.49 -5.21
C LEU A 327 3.08 21.85 -6.30
N ALA A 328 3.60 20.85 -7.04
CA ALA A 328 2.81 20.12 -8.03
C ALA A 328 1.63 19.39 -7.39
N GLY A 329 1.84 18.72 -6.25
CA GLY A 329 0.78 18.09 -5.48
C GLY A 329 -0.29 19.11 -5.04
N LEU A 330 0.14 20.25 -4.50
CA LEU A 330 -0.76 21.32 -4.08
C LEU A 330 -1.59 21.86 -5.24
N GLN A 331 -0.99 22.12 -6.41
CA GLN A 331 -1.75 22.60 -7.57
C GLN A 331 -2.76 21.57 -8.09
N MET A 332 -2.42 20.26 -8.05
CA MET A 332 -3.40 19.23 -8.42
C MET A 332 -4.59 19.20 -7.44
N ILE A 333 -4.33 19.35 -6.14
CA ILE A 333 -5.39 19.48 -5.13
C ILE A 333 -6.26 20.72 -5.41
N LEU A 334 -5.63 21.87 -5.65
CA LEU A 334 -6.36 23.13 -5.90
C LEU A 334 -7.17 23.09 -7.19
N GLY A 335 -6.65 22.50 -8.26
CA GLY A 335 -7.41 22.30 -9.50
C GLY A 335 -8.70 21.50 -9.28
N VAL A 336 -8.72 20.58 -8.31
CA VAL A 336 -9.94 19.89 -7.90
C VAL A 336 -10.82 20.77 -7.00
N LEU A 337 -10.27 21.33 -5.93
CA LEU A 337 -11.06 22.05 -4.92
C LEU A 337 -11.70 23.33 -5.48
N GLU A 338 -10.98 24.08 -6.31
CA GLU A 338 -11.49 25.31 -6.92
C GLU A 338 -12.62 24.98 -7.89
N THR A 339 -12.44 23.95 -8.72
CA THR A 339 -13.48 23.45 -9.63
C THR A 339 -14.70 22.94 -8.87
N ALA A 340 -14.49 22.19 -7.77
CA ALA A 340 -15.56 21.67 -6.94
C ALA A 340 -16.36 22.79 -6.26
N ARG A 341 -15.68 23.82 -5.76
CA ARG A 341 -16.32 25.02 -5.19
C ARG A 341 -17.16 25.74 -6.24
N ASP A 342 -16.57 25.98 -7.42
CA ASP A 342 -17.19 26.78 -8.47
C ASP A 342 -18.35 26.04 -9.17
N GLN A 343 -18.35 24.71 -9.15
CA GLN A 343 -19.41 23.86 -9.72
C GLN A 343 -20.14 23.00 -8.69
N ALA A 344 -20.23 23.45 -7.44
CA ALA A 344 -20.72 22.63 -6.33
C ALA A 344 -22.09 22.00 -6.57
N GLU A 345 -23.05 22.75 -7.12
CA GLU A 345 -24.39 22.26 -7.44
C GLU A 345 -24.39 21.20 -8.54
N THR A 346 -23.62 21.42 -9.61
CA THR A 346 -23.44 20.46 -10.70
C THR A 346 -22.80 19.17 -10.20
N VAL A 347 -21.76 19.27 -9.37
CA VAL A 347 -21.09 18.12 -8.78
C VAL A 347 -22.08 17.35 -7.92
N TYR A 348 -22.69 18.00 -6.92
CA TYR A 348 -23.63 17.36 -6.01
C TYR A 348 -24.76 16.66 -6.77
N GLY A 349 -25.45 17.38 -7.67
CA GLY A 349 -26.55 16.82 -8.44
C GLY A 349 -26.15 15.68 -9.39
N THR A 350 -24.96 15.76 -9.99
CA THR A 350 -24.45 14.68 -10.86
C THR A 350 -24.15 13.41 -10.09
N ILE A 351 -23.55 13.53 -8.89
CA ILE A 351 -23.16 12.36 -8.10
C ILE A 351 -24.38 11.73 -7.43
N GLU A 352 -25.24 12.52 -6.79
CA GLU A 352 -26.46 12.00 -6.16
C GLU A 352 -27.39 11.36 -7.21
N GLY A 353 -27.60 12.01 -8.36
CA GLY A 353 -28.37 11.42 -9.46
C GLY A 353 -27.74 10.16 -10.03
N ALA A 354 -26.41 10.09 -10.15
CA ALA A 354 -25.71 8.88 -10.58
C ALA A 354 -25.86 7.71 -9.59
N ILE A 355 -25.93 7.99 -8.29
CA ILE A 355 -26.19 6.99 -7.25
C ILE A 355 -27.64 6.49 -7.36
N GLU A 356 -28.62 7.38 -7.49
CA GLU A 356 -30.02 7.02 -7.70
C GLU A 356 -30.21 6.15 -8.96
N ASP A 357 -29.62 6.57 -10.08
CA ASP A 357 -29.64 5.82 -11.34
C ASP A 357 -29.00 4.44 -11.17
N LEU A 358 -27.86 4.33 -10.46
CA LEU A 358 -27.20 3.06 -10.21
C LEU A 358 -28.06 2.10 -9.38
N ILE A 359 -28.77 2.61 -8.38
CA ILE A 359 -29.68 1.83 -7.53
C ILE A 359 -30.85 1.28 -8.35
N ALA A 360 -31.42 2.10 -9.25
CA ALA A 360 -32.51 1.70 -10.12
C ALA A 360 -32.06 0.83 -11.32
N SER A 361 -30.77 0.82 -11.63
CA SER A 361 -30.23 0.21 -12.85
C SER A 361 -30.31 -1.32 -12.86
N GLN A 362 -30.74 -1.86 -14.01
CA GLN A 362 -30.65 -3.27 -14.36
C GLN A 362 -29.55 -3.55 -15.41
N GLU A 363 -28.71 -2.55 -15.69
CA GLU A 363 -27.66 -2.68 -16.70
C GLU A 363 -26.63 -3.76 -16.31
N PRO A 364 -26.10 -4.51 -17.30
CA PRO A 364 -25.05 -5.49 -17.06
C PRO A 364 -23.80 -4.88 -16.42
N ILE A 365 -23.15 -5.65 -15.56
CA ILE A 365 -21.89 -5.28 -14.91
C ILE A 365 -20.73 -5.64 -15.85
N VAL A 366 -19.82 -4.70 -16.08
CA VAL A 366 -18.59 -4.94 -16.83
C VAL A 366 -17.57 -5.66 -15.95
N VAL A 367 -17.11 -6.84 -16.37
CA VAL A 367 -16.13 -7.67 -15.64
C VAL A 367 -14.72 -7.47 -16.20
N THR A 368 -14.60 -7.34 -17.51
CA THR A 368 -13.30 -7.08 -18.17
C THR A 368 -13.50 -6.10 -19.30
N ASP A 369 -12.45 -5.38 -19.64
CA ASP A 369 -12.39 -4.38 -20.70
C ASP A 369 -11.07 -4.47 -21.46
N TYR A 370 -10.94 -3.69 -22.52
CA TYR A 370 -9.74 -3.56 -23.31
C TYR A 370 -9.58 -2.13 -23.86
N THR A 371 -8.37 -1.82 -24.29
CA THR A 371 -8.02 -0.55 -24.93
C THR A 371 -7.32 -0.80 -26.26
N THR A 372 -7.26 0.24 -27.09
CA THR A 372 -6.53 0.20 -28.36
C THR A 372 -5.40 1.21 -28.35
N TYR A 373 -4.31 0.88 -29.02
CA TYR A 373 -3.18 1.79 -29.16
C TYR A 373 -3.43 2.78 -30.29
N SER A 374 -3.00 4.01 -30.04
CA SER A 374 -2.96 5.08 -31.04
C SER A 374 -1.61 5.78 -31.01
N ASN A 375 -1.17 6.29 -32.15
CA ASN A 375 0.08 7.05 -32.22
C ASN A 375 -0.15 8.48 -31.74
N ARG A 376 0.70 8.95 -30.82
CA ARG A 376 0.77 10.35 -30.38
C ARG A 376 2.18 10.73 -30.02
N THR A 377 2.41 12.00 -29.71
CA THR A 377 3.65 12.43 -29.06
C THR A 377 3.47 12.45 -27.54
N TRP A 378 4.59 12.33 -26.83
CA TRP A 378 4.66 12.47 -25.38
C TRP A 378 5.83 13.38 -24.97
N THR A 379 5.58 14.22 -23.98
CA THR A 379 6.57 15.15 -23.43
C THR A 379 7.56 14.38 -22.54
N MET A 380 8.85 14.42 -22.89
CA MET A 380 9.92 13.75 -22.16
C MET A 380 11.09 14.69 -21.91
N VAL A 381 11.97 14.29 -20.98
CA VAL A 381 13.28 14.90 -20.76
C VAL A 381 14.34 14.02 -21.42
N ASP A 382 15.18 14.62 -22.27
CA ASP A 382 16.43 13.99 -22.69
C ASP A 382 17.44 14.09 -21.54
N THR A 383 17.71 12.96 -20.90
CA THR A 383 18.54 12.91 -19.68
C THR A 383 20.02 13.24 -19.92
N ARG A 384 20.46 13.30 -21.19
CA ARG A 384 21.84 13.64 -21.56
C ARG A 384 22.13 15.12 -21.40
N ASN A 385 21.13 15.97 -21.64
CA ASN A 385 21.30 17.42 -21.69
C ASN A 385 20.21 18.20 -20.93
N GLY A 386 19.16 17.54 -20.43
CA GLY A 386 18.05 18.15 -19.71
C GLY A 386 17.01 18.85 -20.59
N ASP A 387 17.06 18.69 -21.92
CA ASP A 387 16.10 19.31 -22.83
C ASP A 387 14.73 18.63 -22.74
N ILE A 388 13.67 19.44 -22.84
CA ILE A 388 12.30 18.95 -22.99
C ILE A 388 12.04 18.67 -24.46
N VAL A 389 11.63 17.44 -24.78
CA VAL A 389 11.42 16.95 -26.14
C VAL A 389 10.07 16.27 -26.29
N GLN A 390 9.52 16.29 -27.50
CA GLN A 390 8.36 15.50 -27.89
C GLN A 390 8.84 14.25 -28.62
N ILE A 391 8.45 13.07 -28.15
CA ILE A 391 8.81 11.81 -28.80
C ILE A 391 7.56 11.04 -29.26
N PRO A 392 7.61 10.31 -30.38
CA PRO A 392 6.50 9.48 -30.81
C PRO A 392 6.35 8.26 -29.89
N VAL A 393 5.11 7.96 -29.52
CA VAL A 393 4.72 6.82 -28.68
C VAL A 393 3.48 6.15 -29.25
N GLU A 394 3.35 4.85 -29.00
CA GLU A 394 2.07 4.14 -29.06
C GLU A 394 1.41 4.27 -27.67
N PHE A 395 0.22 4.87 -27.61
CA PHE A 395 -0.51 5.13 -26.37
C PHE A 395 -1.83 4.37 -26.34
N ALA A 396 -2.00 3.49 -25.35
CA ALA A 396 -3.26 2.83 -25.07
C ALA A 396 -4.09 3.67 -24.10
N SER A 397 -5.16 4.29 -24.60
CA SER A 397 -6.04 5.13 -23.78
C SER A 397 -7.17 4.34 -23.14
N THR A 398 -7.43 4.61 -21.86
CA THR A 398 -8.57 4.10 -21.07
C THR A 398 -9.70 5.13 -20.96
N THR A 399 -9.72 6.14 -21.83
CA THR A 399 -10.64 7.29 -21.77
C THR A 399 -11.54 7.41 -23.00
N PRO A 400 -12.58 6.56 -23.14
CA PRO A 400 -12.93 5.42 -22.29
C PRO A 400 -12.30 4.09 -22.77
N ALA A 401 -12.16 3.13 -21.86
CA ALA A 401 -11.94 1.74 -22.21
C ALA A 401 -13.20 1.14 -22.89
N THR A 402 -13.03 0.00 -23.57
CA THR A 402 -14.14 -0.71 -24.24
C THR A 402 -14.49 -1.97 -23.47
N PRO A 403 -15.78 -2.23 -23.13
CA PRO A 403 -16.15 -3.45 -22.42
C PRO A 403 -15.84 -4.68 -23.27
N ASN A 404 -15.29 -5.72 -22.63
CA ASN A 404 -14.97 -7.00 -23.25
C ASN A 404 -15.95 -8.09 -22.81
N ARG A 405 -16.15 -8.21 -21.50
CA ARG A 405 -17.09 -9.16 -20.90
C ARG A 405 -18.00 -8.44 -19.92
N THR A 406 -19.29 -8.64 -20.09
CA THR A 406 -20.31 -8.22 -19.14
C THR A 406 -21.00 -9.44 -18.53
N VAL A 407 -21.61 -9.24 -17.36
CA VAL A 407 -22.48 -10.22 -16.69
C VAL A 407 -23.78 -9.54 -16.28
N VAL A 408 -24.86 -10.30 -16.19
CA VAL A 408 -26.13 -9.79 -15.67
C VAL A 408 -25.92 -9.36 -14.23
N ARG A 409 -26.52 -8.23 -13.84
CA ARG A 409 -26.52 -7.78 -12.45
C ARG A 409 -27.29 -8.80 -11.61
N PRO A 410 -26.67 -9.40 -10.58
CA PRO A 410 -27.39 -10.34 -9.73
C PRO A 410 -28.38 -9.59 -8.83
N GLU A 411 -29.53 -10.22 -8.55
CA GLU A 411 -30.49 -9.74 -7.54
C GLU A 411 -29.86 -9.70 -6.14
N GLY A 412 -28.92 -10.62 -5.88
CA GLY A 412 -28.17 -10.70 -4.64
C GLY A 412 -27.19 -11.87 -4.65
N TYR A 413 -26.42 -12.00 -3.57
CA TYR A 413 -25.48 -13.10 -3.39
C TYR A 413 -25.85 -13.90 -2.14
N VAL A 414 -25.94 -15.22 -2.27
CA VAL A 414 -26.07 -16.13 -1.12
C VAL A 414 -24.68 -16.57 -0.69
N ILE A 415 -24.29 -16.22 0.54
CA ILE A 415 -22.96 -16.49 1.08
C ILE A 415 -23.06 -17.62 2.12
N PRO A 416 -22.34 -18.74 1.94
CA PRO A 416 -22.27 -19.78 2.96
C PRO A 416 -21.77 -19.24 4.31
N ARG A 417 -22.38 -19.67 5.42
CA ARG A 417 -21.99 -19.26 6.78
C ARG A 417 -20.49 -19.49 7.09
N ALA A 418 -19.90 -20.48 6.45
CA ALA A 418 -18.47 -20.77 6.58
C ALA A 418 -17.56 -19.62 6.08
N TRP A 419 -18.06 -18.73 5.23
CA TRP A 419 -17.31 -17.63 4.61
C TRP A 419 -17.61 -16.27 5.25
N HIS A 420 -17.76 -16.23 6.58
CA HIS A 420 -18.09 -15.02 7.35
C HIS A 420 -17.16 -13.82 7.08
N ASP A 421 -15.87 -14.05 6.84
CA ASP A 421 -14.91 -12.99 6.49
C ASP A 421 -15.22 -12.31 5.14
N LEU A 422 -15.81 -13.05 4.17
CA LEU A 422 -16.28 -12.43 2.92
C LEU A 422 -17.46 -11.48 3.17
N ALA A 423 -18.39 -11.87 4.05
CA ALA A 423 -19.52 -11.03 4.43
C ALA A 423 -19.06 -9.71 5.06
N GLU A 424 -18.06 -9.74 5.95
CA GLU A 424 -17.48 -8.51 6.53
C GLU A 424 -16.86 -7.60 5.47
N ARG A 425 -16.08 -8.16 4.53
CA ARG A 425 -15.45 -7.38 3.45
C ARG A 425 -16.47 -6.72 2.51
N LEU A 426 -17.59 -7.40 2.26
CA LEU A 426 -18.69 -6.85 1.48
C LEU A 426 -19.38 -5.70 2.21
N ARG A 427 -19.62 -5.81 3.53
CA ARG A 427 -20.15 -4.69 4.34
C ARG A 427 -19.23 -3.48 4.30
N VAL A 428 -17.91 -3.68 4.45
CA VAL A 428 -16.91 -2.61 4.33
C VAL A 428 -16.96 -1.92 2.96
N SER A 429 -17.29 -2.68 1.91
CA SER A 429 -17.47 -2.16 0.54
C SER A 429 -18.82 -1.45 0.33
N GLY A 430 -19.64 -1.31 1.38
CA GLY A 430 -20.95 -0.64 1.33
C GLY A 430 -22.11 -1.55 0.91
N VAL A 431 -21.90 -2.87 0.86
CA VAL A 431 -22.97 -3.82 0.49
C VAL A 431 -23.80 -4.16 1.72
N GLU A 432 -25.12 -4.15 1.57
CA GLU A 432 -26.03 -4.64 2.61
C GLU A 432 -25.92 -6.16 2.74
N VAL A 433 -25.67 -6.65 3.97
CA VAL A 433 -25.49 -8.08 4.23
C VAL A 433 -26.32 -8.50 5.43
N GLU A 434 -27.36 -9.28 5.15
CA GLU A 434 -28.27 -9.84 6.14
C GLU A 434 -27.94 -11.32 6.44
N THR A 435 -28.26 -11.76 7.67
CA THR A 435 -28.13 -13.17 8.07
C THR A 435 -29.50 -13.82 8.04
N LEU A 436 -29.66 -14.84 7.20
CA LEU A 436 -30.89 -15.64 7.14
C LEU A 436 -31.00 -16.55 8.38
N LEU A 437 -32.19 -16.63 8.97
CA LEU A 437 -32.47 -17.51 10.13
C LEU A 437 -32.52 -18.99 9.72
N GLU A 438 -33.05 -19.26 8.53
CA GLU A 438 -33.13 -20.58 7.92
C GLU A 438 -32.19 -20.68 6.73
N GLY A 439 -31.83 -21.91 6.34
CA GLY A 439 -31.01 -22.14 5.15
C GLY A 439 -31.74 -21.70 3.89
N PHE A 440 -31.06 -20.99 3.00
CA PHE A 440 -31.62 -20.63 1.70
C PHE A 440 -31.87 -21.87 0.83
N GLN A 441 -33.08 -22.02 0.29
CA GLN A 441 -33.42 -23.04 -0.70
C GLN A 441 -33.99 -22.37 -1.95
N GLY A 442 -33.27 -22.47 -3.06
CA GLY A 442 -33.65 -21.85 -4.33
C GLY A 442 -32.61 -22.11 -5.42
N ASN A 443 -32.89 -21.64 -6.62
CA ASN A 443 -31.93 -21.70 -7.72
C ASN A 443 -30.89 -20.58 -7.55
N VAL A 444 -29.62 -20.94 -7.71
CA VAL A 444 -28.49 -20.00 -7.67
C VAL A 444 -27.55 -20.26 -8.84
N GLU A 445 -26.84 -19.23 -9.28
CA GLU A 445 -25.68 -19.39 -10.16
C GLU A 445 -24.42 -19.57 -9.31
N VAL A 446 -23.60 -20.57 -9.65
CA VAL A 446 -22.33 -20.85 -8.95
C VAL A 446 -21.20 -20.91 -9.97
N TYR A 447 -20.14 -20.16 -9.72
CA TYR A 447 -18.91 -20.23 -10.50
C TYR A 447 -18.02 -21.37 -9.99
N ASN A 448 -17.66 -22.30 -10.87
CA ASN A 448 -16.69 -23.36 -10.56
C ASN A 448 -15.32 -23.01 -11.14
N ILE A 449 -14.27 -23.11 -10.33
CA ILE A 449 -12.89 -22.92 -10.79
C ILE A 449 -12.47 -24.19 -11.53
N THR A 450 -12.44 -24.14 -12.86
CA THR A 450 -12.07 -25.28 -13.71
C THR A 450 -10.57 -25.51 -13.79
N SER A 451 -9.77 -24.47 -13.56
CA SER A 451 -8.32 -24.52 -13.55
C SER A 451 -7.73 -23.32 -12.83
N SER A 452 -6.60 -23.53 -12.16
CA SER A 452 -5.75 -22.45 -11.64
C SER A 452 -4.30 -22.72 -12.05
N SER A 453 -3.52 -21.66 -12.24
CA SER A 453 -2.09 -21.77 -12.52
C SER A 453 -1.33 -20.70 -11.74
N LEU A 454 -0.08 -21.00 -11.39
CA LEU A 454 0.78 -20.05 -10.71
C LEU A 454 1.28 -19.00 -11.70
N GLY A 455 1.22 -17.74 -11.29
CA GLY A 455 1.81 -16.64 -12.05
C GLY A 455 3.34 -16.77 -12.16
N ARG A 456 3.93 -16.18 -13.20
CA ARG A 456 5.40 -16.14 -13.39
C ARG A 456 6.12 -15.24 -12.39
N SER A 457 5.37 -14.36 -11.73
CA SER A 457 5.85 -13.43 -10.71
C SER A 457 4.89 -13.43 -9.53
N TYR A 458 5.43 -13.20 -8.34
CA TYR A 458 4.62 -12.98 -7.14
C TYR A 458 3.74 -11.73 -7.29
N TYR A 459 2.54 -11.81 -6.75
CA TYR A 459 1.60 -10.71 -6.68
C TYR A 459 1.21 -10.52 -5.20
N GLU A 460 1.71 -9.46 -4.58
CA GLU A 460 1.65 -9.17 -3.13
C GLU A 460 2.36 -10.25 -2.30
N ALA A 461 3.44 -9.88 -1.61
CA ALA A 461 4.35 -10.85 -1.02
C ALA A 461 3.75 -11.55 0.21
N VAL A 462 3.57 -12.87 0.13
CA VAL A 462 3.77 -13.76 1.28
C VAL A 462 4.96 -14.64 0.91
N LYS A 463 6.14 -14.36 1.50
CA LYS A 463 7.34 -15.20 1.26
C LYS A 463 7.24 -16.48 2.10
N PRO A 464 7.24 -17.68 1.48
CA PRO A 464 7.35 -18.96 2.21
C PRO A 464 8.68 -19.09 2.98
N ASN A 465 9.69 -18.30 2.60
CA ASN A 465 11.08 -18.42 3.06
C ASN A 465 11.29 -18.07 4.55
N LEU A 466 10.28 -17.57 5.27
CA LEU A 466 10.42 -17.30 6.70
C LEU A 466 10.92 -18.55 7.44
N PHE A 467 10.41 -19.72 7.09
CA PHE A 467 10.74 -20.98 7.76
C PHE A 467 11.96 -21.71 7.16
N THR A 468 12.17 -21.62 5.85
CA THR A 468 12.94 -22.65 5.11
C THR A 468 14.42 -22.40 4.90
N GLU A 469 14.97 -21.27 5.36
CA GLU A 469 16.39 -20.93 5.11
C GLU A 469 17.15 -20.42 6.34
N HIS A 470 16.53 -20.41 7.51
CA HIS A 470 17.12 -19.86 8.73
C HIS A 470 17.34 -20.93 9.80
N ALA A 471 18.44 -20.80 10.55
CA ALA A 471 18.63 -21.51 11.80
C ALA A 471 17.86 -20.77 12.91
N TRP A 472 17.08 -21.50 13.69
CA TRP A 472 16.29 -20.99 14.80
C TRP A 472 16.88 -21.46 16.12
N THR A 473 16.93 -20.56 17.11
CA THR A 473 17.32 -20.80 18.50
C THR A 473 16.14 -20.45 19.41
N GLY A 474 16.20 -20.62 20.73
CA GLY A 474 14.99 -20.48 21.57
C GLY A 474 15.17 -20.64 23.08
N TYR A 475 14.07 -20.83 23.81
CA TYR A 475 14.10 -21.45 25.14
C TYR A 475 12.78 -22.17 25.44
N ILE A 476 12.82 -23.13 26.36
CA ILE A 476 11.64 -23.84 26.87
C ILE A 476 11.40 -23.42 28.32
N SER A 477 10.18 -23.01 28.65
CA SER A 477 9.71 -22.81 30.02
C SER A 477 8.77 -23.95 30.40
N THR A 478 8.98 -24.56 31.57
CA THR A 478 8.09 -25.59 32.12
C THR A 478 7.47 -25.11 33.44
N ARG A 479 6.14 -25.17 33.53
CA ARG A 479 5.33 -24.97 34.76
C ARG A 479 5.44 -23.59 35.43
N GLY A 480 5.39 -22.50 34.65
CA GLY A 480 5.17 -21.15 35.18
C GLY A 480 6.20 -20.61 36.18
N ASP A 481 7.29 -21.31 36.43
CA ASP A 481 8.39 -20.86 37.28
C ASP A 481 9.50 -20.30 36.38
N TRP A 482 9.70 -18.97 36.44
CA TRP A 482 10.78 -18.27 35.76
C TRP A 482 12.18 -18.72 36.24
N ARG A 483 12.28 -19.55 37.28
CA ARG A 483 13.54 -20.15 37.75
C ARG A 483 13.86 -21.48 37.08
N SER A 484 12.88 -22.11 36.42
CA SER A 484 13.08 -23.31 35.59
C SER A 484 13.36 -22.91 34.14
N VAL A 485 14.25 -21.93 33.94
CA VAL A 485 14.66 -21.48 32.62
C VAL A 485 15.81 -22.36 32.16
N TYR A 486 15.56 -23.18 31.14
CA TYR A 486 16.65 -23.75 30.36
C TYR A 486 17.22 -22.63 29.48
N HIS A 487 18.30 -21.97 29.95
CA HIS A 487 19.11 -21.04 29.16
C HIS A 487 19.99 -21.80 28.15
N GLY A 488 19.37 -22.67 27.37
CA GLY A 488 20.06 -23.72 26.63
C GLY A 488 20.12 -23.52 25.13
N ILE A 489 19.86 -22.33 24.59
CA ILE A 489 19.89 -22.15 23.14
C ILE A 489 20.59 -20.83 22.78
N GLY A 490 21.83 -20.95 22.29
CA GLY A 490 22.59 -19.85 21.69
C GLY A 490 23.70 -19.16 22.51
N GLY A 491 24.06 -19.63 23.71
CA GLY A 491 25.12 -19.01 24.52
C GLY A 491 26.23 -19.99 24.94
N ARG A 492 27.50 -19.53 24.95
CA ARG A 492 28.62 -20.25 25.61
C ARG A 492 28.42 -20.25 27.13
N ASN A 493 27.54 -21.11 27.65
CA ASN A 493 27.43 -21.38 29.08
C ASN A 493 27.46 -22.89 29.32
N LEU A 494 28.66 -23.47 29.27
CA LEU A 494 28.95 -24.88 29.58
C LEU A 494 28.81 -25.25 31.07
N ARG A 495 28.08 -24.47 31.88
CA ARG A 495 27.94 -24.74 33.33
C ARG A 495 26.62 -25.41 33.72
N ASP A 496 25.58 -25.37 32.89
CA ASP A 496 24.26 -25.92 33.25
C ASP A 496 23.90 -27.26 32.55
N VAL A 497 24.77 -27.78 31.67
CA VAL A 497 24.61 -29.11 31.06
C VAL A 497 25.28 -30.21 31.91
N ALA A 498 25.17 -30.08 33.23
CA ALA A 498 25.58 -31.12 34.16
C ALA A 498 24.48 -31.26 35.21
N SER A 499 23.36 -31.92 34.84
CA SER A 499 22.44 -32.63 35.76
C SER A 499 21.02 -32.84 35.23
N ALA A 500 20.71 -32.51 33.98
CA ALA A 500 19.41 -32.81 33.39
C ALA A 500 19.30 -34.31 33.04
N LYS A 501 19.00 -35.12 34.06
CA LYS A 501 18.29 -36.39 33.94
C LYS A 501 16.97 -36.11 33.19
N MET A 502 16.99 -36.08 31.85
CA MET A 502 15.78 -36.30 31.09
C MET A 502 15.34 -37.74 31.34
N THR A 503 14.33 -37.81 32.20
CA THR A 503 13.61 -38.99 32.62
C THR A 503 13.07 -39.77 31.43
N ASN A 504 13.44 -41.06 31.39
CA ASN A 504 12.76 -42.19 30.77
C ASN A 504 11.41 -41.88 30.09
N GLN A 505 11.41 -41.81 28.75
CA GLN A 505 10.51 -42.59 27.89
C GLN A 505 11.04 -42.48 26.45
N THR A 506 11.04 -43.61 25.74
CA THR A 506 11.62 -43.86 24.41
C THR A 506 13.15 -43.73 24.27
N LYS A 507 13.88 -44.69 24.86
CA LYS A 507 15.09 -45.22 24.21
C LYS A 507 14.63 -45.92 22.91
N ILE A 508 14.99 -45.37 21.76
CA ILE A 508 15.18 -46.19 20.56
C ILE A 508 16.57 -46.81 20.77
N GLU A 509 16.63 -48.13 20.89
CA GLU A 509 17.90 -48.85 21.04
C GLU A 509 18.82 -48.57 19.84
N GLY A 510 20.04 -48.09 20.08
CA GLY A 510 21.13 -48.15 19.11
C GLY A 510 21.89 -46.85 18.83
N ASP A 511 21.23 -45.69 18.76
CA ASP A 511 21.87 -44.46 18.30
C ASP A 511 21.95 -43.38 19.39
N ALA A 512 23.16 -42.87 19.64
CA ALA A 512 23.37 -41.70 20.47
C ALA A 512 22.65 -40.49 19.81
N VAL A 513 21.57 -40.02 20.41
CA VAL A 513 20.87 -38.81 19.95
C VAL A 513 21.78 -37.62 20.22
N VAL A 514 22.46 -37.14 19.18
CA VAL A 514 23.18 -35.87 19.21
C VAL A 514 22.15 -34.76 19.07
N VAL A 515 21.99 -33.96 20.13
CA VAL A 515 21.10 -32.80 20.14
C VAL A 515 21.83 -31.60 19.52
N ASP A 516 21.34 -31.12 18.38
CA ASP A 516 21.80 -29.89 17.70
C ASP A 516 21.26 -28.65 18.43
N GLN A 517 22.06 -27.58 18.45
CA GLN A 517 21.76 -26.33 19.17
C GLN A 517 20.84 -25.39 18.37
N VAL A 518 20.38 -25.82 17.20
CA VAL A 518 19.54 -25.04 16.30
C VAL A 518 18.45 -25.90 15.66
N VAL A 519 17.25 -25.33 15.58
CA VAL A 519 16.11 -25.88 14.86
C VAL A 519 16.12 -25.35 13.45
N ARG A 520 15.87 -26.22 12.48
CA ARG A 520 15.70 -25.85 11.07
C ARG A 520 14.38 -26.42 10.58
N PHE A 521 13.71 -25.66 9.72
CA PHE A 521 12.50 -26.11 9.06
C PHE A 521 12.75 -26.24 7.56
N ARG A 522 12.07 -27.18 6.92
CA ARG A 522 11.94 -27.25 5.47
C ARG A 522 10.48 -27.41 5.10
N VAL A 523 10.04 -26.78 4.02
CA VAL A 523 8.73 -27.06 3.43
C VAL A 523 8.84 -28.38 2.69
N VAL A 524 7.96 -29.32 3.02
CA VAL A 524 7.87 -30.62 2.33
C VAL A 524 6.65 -30.74 1.44
N GLU A 525 5.65 -29.90 1.67
CA GLU A 525 4.43 -29.85 0.87
C GLU A 525 3.82 -28.46 0.97
N THR A 526 3.24 -27.99 -0.13
CA THR A 526 2.36 -26.83 -0.15
C THR A 526 0.97 -27.32 -0.51
N LEU A 527 0.01 -27.13 0.38
CA LEU A 527 -1.36 -27.59 0.23
C LEU A 527 -2.12 -26.69 -0.75
N PHE A 528 -3.19 -27.22 -1.32
CA PHE A 528 -4.02 -26.52 -2.32
C PHE A 528 -4.61 -25.20 -1.79
N ASN A 529 -4.84 -25.09 -0.48
CA ASN A 529 -5.34 -23.88 0.16
C ASN A 529 -4.26 -22.83 0.45
N GLY A 530 -2.99 -23.11 0.11
CA GLY A 530 -1.84 -22.22 0.34
C GLY A 530 -1.04 -22.54 1.60
N ASP A 531 -1.55 -23.39 2.50
CA ASP A 531 -0.84 -23.75 3.75
C ASP A 531 0.38 -24.62 3.48
N PHE A 532 1.35 -24.61 4.40
CA PHE A 532 2.59 -25.35 4.27
C PHE A 532 2.63 -26.53 5.23
N VAL A 533 3.10 -27.68 4.76
CA VAL A 533 3.58 -28.74 5.66
C VAL A 533 5.07 -28.53 5.84
N LEU A 534 5.46 -28.14 7.04
CA LEU A 534 6.85 -28.02 7.46
C LEU A 534 7.33 -29.32 8.07
N GLN A 535 8.58 -29.65 7.82
CA GLN A 535 9.33 -30.65 8.57
C GLN A 535 10.43 -29.96 9.38
N SER A 536 10.51 -30.28 10.66
CA SER A 536 11.57 -29.81 11.55
C SER A 536 12.56 -30.95 11.85
N ASN A 537 13.84 -30.61 11.97
CA ASN A 537 14.85 -31.52 12.51
C ASN A 537 14.65 -31.79 14.01
N TYR A 538 13.73 -31.11 14.70
CA TYR A 538 13.42 -31.32 16.12
C TYR A 538 14.67 -31.45 17.01
N PHE A 539 15.65 -30.56 16.80
CA PHE A 539 16.93 -30.54 17.51
C PHE A 539 17.86 -31.73 17.23
N HIS A 540 17.69 -32.46 16.12
CA HIS A 540 18.66 -33.44 15.61
C HIS A 540 19.72 -32.76 14.72
N THR A 541 20.84 -33.45 14.48
CA THR A 541 21.99 -32.95 13.69
C THR A 541 21.60 -32.41 12.31
N ARG A 542 22.47 -31.58 11.71
CA ARG A 542 22.31 -31.04 10.35
C ARG A 542 21.99 -32.11 9.30
N ASP A 543 22.50 -33.33 9.51
CA ASP A 543 22.33 -34.49 8.63
C ASP A 543 21.26 -35.48 9.15
N GLY A 544 20.54 -35.11 10.23
CA GLY A 544 19.64 -35.96 11.01
C GLY A 544 18.13 -35.79 10.72
N MET A 545 17.37 -36.77 11.19
CA MET A 545 15.98 -37.07 10.81
C MET A 545 14.97 -35.93 11.05
N TYR A 546 14.21 -35.60 10.01
CA TYR A 546 13.10 -34.65 10.05
C TYR A 546 11.80 -35.33 10.50
N THR A 547 11.61 -35.45 11.81
CA THR A 547 10.55 -36.30 12.41
C THR A 547 9.27 -35.54 12.75
N LEU A 548 9.35 -34.22 13.01
CA LEU A 548 8.17 -33.43 13.34
C LEU A 548 7.58 -32.78 12.08
N ARG A 549 6.32 -33.13 11.76
CA ARG A 549 5.52 -32.44 10.75
C ARG A 549 4.61 -31.40 11.40
N MET A 550 4.59 -30.20 10.83
CA MET A 550 3.76 -29.08 11.28
C MET A 550 2.98 -28.51 10.12
N LEU A 551 1.71 -28.15 10.33
CA LEU A 551 0.95 -27.34 9.40
C LEU A 551 1.19 -25.87 9.74
N ALA A 552 1.59 -25.07 8.74
CA ALA A 552 1.71 -23.62 8.84
C ALA A 552 0.62 -22.98 7.99
N GLU A 553 -0.32 -22.30 8.64
CA GLU A 553 -1.38 -21.57 7.96
C GLU A 553 -0.79 -20.33 7.25
N HIS A 554 -1.00 -20.23 5.93
CA HIS A 554 -0.39 -19.15 5.14
C HIS A 554 -0.97 -17.76 5.43
N ARG A 555 -2.20 -17.70 5.95
CA ARG A 555 -2.90 -16.43 6.24
C ARG A 555 -2.55 -15.86 7.59
N THR A 556 -2.33 -16.72 8.57
CA THR A 556 -2.22 -16.35 9.99
C THR A 556 -0.82 -16.59 10.56
N GLY A 557 0.02 -17.40 9.89
CA GLY A 557 1.28 -17.87 10.44
C GLY A 557 1.12 -18.85 11.60
N ARG A 558 -0.11 -19.34 11.87
CA ARG A 558 -0.37 -20.33 12.93
C ARG A 558 0.29 -21.64 12.59
N LEU A 559 0.96 -22.23 13.58
CA LEU A 559 1.61 -23.53 13.49
C LEU A 559 0.82 -24.56 14.29
N SER A 560 0.52 -25.72 13.71
CA SER A 560 -0.14 -26.82 14.42
C SER A 560 0.55 -28.16 14.18
N THR A 561 0.64 -28.97 15.24
CA THR A 561 1.13 -30.36 15.17
C THR A 561 0.18 -31.25 15.95
N GLY A 562 -0.71 -31.97 15.28
CA GLY A 562 -1.73 -32.78 15.95
C GLY A 562 -2.59 -31.96 16.92
N SER A 563 -2.53 -32.25 18.22
CA SER A 563 -3.33 -31.59 19.27
C SER A 563 -2.73 -30.31 19.87
N ARG A 564 -1.59 -29.83 19.36
CA ARG A 564 -0.84 -28.69 19.91
C ARG A 564 -0.79 -27.52 18.93
N ASN A 565 -0.82 -26.30 19.48
CA ASN A 565 -0.89 -25.04 18.71
C ASN A 565 0.27 -24.11 19.09
N GLY A 566 0.82 -23.43 18.08
CA GLY A 566 1.77 -22.33 18.23
C GLY A 566 1.42 -21.16 17.33
N ILE A 567 1.93 -19.98 17.68
CA ILE A 567 1.72 -18.73 16.97
C ILE A 567 3.09 -18.20 16.57
N ASN A 568 3.22 -17.82 15.31
CA ASN A 568 4.36 -17.06 14.83
C ASN A 568 4.17 -15.59 15.18
N THR A 569 5.15 -15.00 15.87
CA THR A 569 5.18 -13.59 16.27
C THR A 569 6.37 -12.89 15.61
N PRO A 570 6.41 -11.55 15.57
CA PRO A 570 7.56 -10.79 15.06
C PRO A 570 8.89 -11.13 15.76
N PHE A 571 8.83 -11.57 17.02
CA PHE A 571 10.00 -11.91 17.83
C PHE A 571 10.29 -13.41 17.86
N GLY A 572 9.53 -14.23 17.12
CA GLY A 572 9.73 -15.67 17.06
C GLY A 572 8.46 -16.51 17.15
N ILE A 573 8.61 -17.83 17.12
CA ILE A 573 7.53 -18.81 17.26
C ILE A 573 7.30 -19.09 18.74
N ILE A 574 6.08 -18.88 19.23
CA ILE A 574 5.67 -19.31 20.57
C ILE A 574 4.77 -20.54 20.43
N TYR A 575 5.15 -21.64 21.07
CA TYR A 575 4.52 -22.94 20.93
C TYR A 575 4.13 -23.51 22.30
N GLY A 576 2.84 -23.81 22.48
CA GLY A 576 2.35 -24.45 23.70
C GLY A 576 2.71 -25.93 23.72
N ILE A 577 3.49 -26.35 24.72
CA ILE A 577 3.87 -27.76 24.89
C ILE A 577 2.78 -28.48 25.69
N GLU A 578 2.45 -27.95 26.87
CA GLU A 578 1.45 -28.43 27.83
C GLU A 578 0.94 -27.23 28.66
N PRO A 579 -0.19 -27.34 29.40
CA PRO A 579 -0.68 -26.25 30.25
C PRO A 579 0.43 -25.70 31.17
N GLY A 580 0.74 -24.41 31.03
CA GLY A 580 1.80 -23.74 31.79
C GLY A 580 3.24 -23.95 31.27
N SER A 581 3.43 -24.52 30.08
CA SER A 581 4.75 -24.71 29.44
C SER A 581 4.76 -24.22 28.00
N TRP A 582 5.76 -23.42 27.63
CA TRP A 582 5.89 -22.85 26.29
C TRP A 582 7.33 -22.96 25.76
N LEU A 583 7.45 -23.17 24.45
CA LEU A 583 8.68 -23.04 23.68
C LEU A 583 8.63 -21.71 22.94
N TRP A 584 9.66 -20.88 23.08
CA TRP A 584 9.84 -19.69 22.23
C TRP A 584 11.06 -19.90 21.35
N LEU A 585 10.92 -19.76 20.03
CA LEU A 585 12.02 -19.86 19.06
C LEU A 585 12.19 -18.54 18.30
N TRP A 586 13.40 -18.04 18.12
CA TRP A 586 13.71 -16.88 17.29
C TRP A 586 14.84 -17.21 16.32
N LYS A 587 15.08 -16.40 15.27
CA LYS A 587 16.17 -16.70 14.33
C LYS A 587 17.52 -16.50 15.04
N ALA A 588 18.45 -17.43 14.86
CA ALA A 588 19.77 -17.37 15.49
C ALA A 588 20.56 -16.09 15.10
N GLU A 589 20.35 -15.59 13.89
CA GLU A 589 20.90 -14.32 13.40
C GLU A 589 20.39 -13.08 14.17
N TRP A 590 19.27 -13.18 14.90
CA TRP A 590 18.77 -12.11 15.76
C TRP A 590 19.51 -12.03 17.10
N SER A 591 20.38 -13.01 17.40
CA SER A 591 21.14 -13.08 18.65
C SER A 591 22.59 -12.59 18.52
N THR A 592 23.02 -12.17 17.33
CA THR A 592 24.39 -11.67 17.16
C THR A 592 24.50 -10.27 17.72
N GLU A 593 25.22 -10.13 18.84
CA GLU A 593 25.87 -8.87 19.19
C GLU A 593 26.72 -8.42 18.00
N ASN A 594 26.50 -7.18 17.56
CA ASN A 594 27.51 -6.44 16.82
C ASN A 594 28.74 -6.33 17.72
N THR A 595 29.66 -7.29 17.64
CA THR A 595 31.02 -7.07 18.11
C THR A 595 31.63 -6.06 17.15
N VAL A 596 31.61 -4.81 17.60
CA VAL A 596 32.56 -3.79 17.18
C VAL A 596 33.97 -4.38 17.35
N THR A 597 34.68 -4.53 16.23
CA THR A 597 36.13 -4.41 16.16
C THR A 597 36.49 -3.67 14.90
#